data_AF-A0A0D2JKZ9-F1
#
_entry.id   AF-A0A0D2JKZ9-F1
#
_cell.length_a   1.000
_cell.length_b   1.000
_cell.length_c   1.000
_cell.angle_alpha   90.00
_cell.angle_beta   90.00
_cell.angle_gamma   90.00
#
_symmetry.space_group_name_H-M   'P 1'
#
loop_
_entity.id
_entity.type
_entity.pdbx_description
1 polymer ?
#
loop_
_entity_poly.entity_id
_entity_poly.type
_entity_poly.pdbx_seq_one_letter_code
_entity_poly.pdbx_strand_id
1 'polypeptide(L)'
;MKHMRLIIYFIYGYGISCISATAANQAVICVPIADLVGQPLLSLSSAHQNIEKMYAQQPIVSPAAGKPTTISYRIHQALLGDQVNVLQENTHEVCLSIPSLFYLTSTGQKAHTYWTLKKNIKKISDFPKGQQNRIATAINWSNPDTIKQPDTIILKKPYYIPAIKTTCSLGTRFKVSSYIPKTKIYKVWALKPHSARFLLVDIPENACTCPSNIAVKDQRTAFVDLLRSWTQLGANVPYVWGGSSFIDANDKTSKLPYIRSAGFDCSNMIARATQMVGIPYFYKNSKTALSFLKPVTGKVSVGDIIALPGHVMVISDLIHHKAIEARDYDAGYGKIHEVDLRHVFKDISTYDELISTLKAKTLLTRLKKDGSVQNEKIKVSLLRLPAI
;
A
#
# COMPACT_ATOMS: atom_id res chain seq x y z
N MET A 1 -17.95 11.93 -63.25
CA MET A 1 -18.89 11.13 -62.43
C MET A 1 -18.55 11.35 -60.96
N LYS A 2 -19.47 11.97 -60.21
CA LYS A 2 -19.29 12.36 -58.80
C LYS A 2 -19.57 11.15 -57.90
N HIS A 3 -18.58 10.67 -57.14
CA HIS A 3 -18.80 9.68 -56.10
C HIS A 3 -19.10 10.37 -54.77
N MET A 4 -20.38 10.30 -54.37
CA MET A 4 -20.92 10.76 -53.11
C MET A 4 -20.52 9.75 -52.01
N ARG A 5 -19.65 10.15 -51.08
CA ARG A 5 -19.29 9.33 -49.91
C ARG A 5 -20.32 9.53 -48.81
N LEU A 6 -21.07 8.46 -48.51
CA LEU A 6 -22.02 8.37 -47.42
C LEU A 6 -21.22 8.20 -46.10
N ILE A 7 -21.25 9.21 -45.22
CA ILE A 7 -20.66 9.15 -43.88
C ILE A 7 -21.74 8.63 -42.92
N ILE A 8 -21.61 7.38 -42.50
CA ILE A 8 -22.45 6.77 -41.46
C ILE A 8 -21.81 7.11 -40.10
N TYR A 9 -22.47 7.97 -39.32
CA TYR A 9 -22.11 8.22 -37.93
C TYR A 9 -22.55 7.04 -37.05
N PHE A 10 -21.61 6.19 -36.65
CA PHE A 10 -21.80 5.23 -35.57
C PHE A 10 -21.79 5.98 -34.23
N ILE A 11 -22.98 6.28 -33.69
CA ILE A 11 -23.14 6.76 -32.32
C ILE A 11 -22.88 5.56 -31.40
N TYR A 12 -21.64 5.43 -30.92
CA TYR A 12 -21.31 4.56 -29.79
C TYR A 12 -21.92 5.18 -28.53
N GLY A 13 -23.17 4.83 -28.25
CA GLY A 13 -23.78 5.01 -26.95
C GLY A 13 -23.06 4.13 -25.93
N TYR A 14 -22.02 4.66 -25.31
CA TYR A 14 -21.50 4.10 -24.06
C TYR A 14 -22.57 4.29 -22.99
N GLY A 15 -23.48 3.33 -22.89
CA GLY A 15 -24.35 3.17 -21.74
C GLY A 15 -23.45 2.99 -20.53
N ILE A 16 -23.36 4.02 -19.69
CA ILE A 16 -22.79 3.91 -18.35
C ILE A 16 -23.79 3.11 -17.54
N SER A 17 -23.71 1.77 -17.66
CA SER A 17 -24.42 0.87 -16.78
C SER A 17 -23.88 1.10 -15.38
N CYS A 18 -24.68 1.72 -14.51
CA CYS A 18 -24.44 1.76 -13.08
C CYS A 18 -24.52 0.32 -12.55
N ILE A 19 -23.42 -0.42 -12.63
CA ILE A 19 -23.29 -1.75 -12.05
C ILE A 19 -23.30 -1.56 -10.54
N SER A 20 -24.49 -1.67 -9.95
CA SER A 20 -24.62 -1.83 -8.50
C SER A 20 -23.94 -3.14 -8.16
N ALA A 21 -22.81 -3.06 -7.44
CA ALA A 21 -22.09 -4.25 -6.99
C ALA A 21 -23.01 -5.03 -6.04
N THR A 22 -23.65 -6.08 -6.54
CA THR A 22 -24.40 -7.01 -5.70
C THR A 22 -23.41 -7.75 -4.80
N ALA A 23 -23.84 -8.14 -3.59
CA ALA A 23 -23.01 -8.87 -2.62
C ALA A 23 -22.35 -10.14 -3.20
N ALA A 24 -22.90 -10.69 -4.29
CA ALA A 24 -22.35 -11.82 -5.04
C ALA A 24 -20.94 -11.58 -5.60
N ASN A 25 -20.53 -10.32 -5.75
CA ASN A 25 -19.23 -9.96 -6.34
C ASN A 25 -18.17 -9.57 -5.31
N GLN A 26 -18.42 -9.73 -4.00
CA GLN A 26 -17.42 -9.43 -2.98
C GLN A 26 -16.58 -10.67 -2.61
N ALA A 27 -15.30 -10.45 -2.36
CA ALA A 27 -14.37 -11.48 -1.91
C ALA A 27 -13.42 -10.95 -0.83
N VAL A 28 -12.71 -11.88 -0.17
CA VAL A 28 -11.62 -11.57 0.76
C VAL A 28 -10.33 -12.19 0.27
N ILE A 29 -9.21 -11.52 0.51
CA ILE A 29 -7.89 -12.13 0.37
C ILE A 29 -7.74 -13.24 1.41
N CYS A 30 -7.43 -14.45 0.96
CA CYS A 30 -7.30 -15.64 1.80
C CYS A 30 -5.85 -16.16 1.86
N VAL A 31 -4.87 -15.35 1.49
CA VAL A 31 -3.44 -15.61 1.64
C VAL A 31 -2.82 -14.52 2.52
N PRO A 32 -1.67 -14.77 3.18
CA PRO A 32 -1.00 -13.74 4.00
C PRO A 32 -0.75 -12.44 3.23
N ILE A 33 -0.24 -12.58 2.00
CA ILE A 33 0.08 -11.50 1.08
C ILE A 33 -0.31 -11.97 -0.32
N ALA A 34 -1.12 -11.17 -1.03
CA ALA A 34 -1.46 -11.37 -2.43
C ALA A 34 -0.80 -10.27 -3.27
N ASP A 35 0.10 -10.66 -4.16
CA ASP A 35 0.64 -9.74 -5.16
C ASP A 35 -0.46 -9.35 -6.16
N LEU A 36 -0.54 -8.05 -6.43
CA LEU A 36 -1.50 -7.45 -7.35
C LEU A 36 -0.77 -6.76 -8.50
N VAL A 37 -1.16 -7.07 -9.73
CA VAL A 37 -0.54 -6.58 -10.97
C VAL A 37 -1.53 -5.75 -11.79
N GLY A 38 -1.04 -4.90 -12.70
CA GLY A 38 -1.89 -4.00 -13.48
C GLY A 38 -2.66 -4.65 -14.63
N GLN A 39 -2.23 -5.84 -15.07
CA GLN A 39 -2.83 -6.59 -16.17
C GLN A 39 -2.57 -8.09 -15.97
N PRO A 40 -3.37 -9.00 -16.56
CA PRO A 40 -3.16 -10.44 -16.44
C PRO A 40 -1.73 -10.82 -16.86
N LEU A 41 -1.01 -11.60 -16.06
CA LEU A 41 0.36 -11.97 -16.44
C LEU A 41 0.37 -12.97 -17.60
N LEU A 42 -0.70 -13.77 -17.77
CA LEU A 42 -0.85 -14.66 -18.91
C LEU A 42 -0.86 -13.92 -20.26
N SER A 43 -1.30 -12.66 -20.31
CA SER A 43 -1.27 -11.88 -21.57
C SER A 43 0.13 -11.39 -21.94
N LEU A 44 1.13 -11.59 -21.07
CA LEU A 44 2.51 -11.12 -21.23
C LEU A 44 3.50 -12.26 -21.47
N SER A 45 3.07 -13.50 -21.30
CA SER A 45 3.89 -14.68 -21.49
C SER A 45 3.60 -15.36 -22.82
N SER A 46 4.61 -16.01 -23.39
CA SER A 46 4.38 -17.09 -24.36
C SER A 46 3.56 -18.22 -23.72
N ALA A 47 2.82 -18.97 -24.53
CA ALA A 47 1.72 -19.86 -24.13
C ALA A 47 2.04 -21.03 -23.15
N HIS A 48 3.22 -21.07 -22.52
CA HIS A 48 3.70 -22.21 -21.74
C HIS A 48 4.30 -21.89 -20.36
N GLN A 49 4.24 -20.63 -19.87
CA GLN A 49 4.72 -20.36 -18.50
C GLN A 49 3.65 -20.68 -17.45
N ASN A 50 4.10 -21.28 -16.34
CA ASN A 50 3.26 -21.48 -15.16
C ASN A 50 2.98 -20.12 -14.50
N ILE A 51 1.72 -19.70 -14.52
CA ILE A 51 1.27 -18.41 -13.97
C ILE A 51 1.63 -18.23 -12.49
N GLU A 52 1.55 -19.28 -11.69
CA GLU A 52 1.91 -19.19 -10.27
C GLU A 52 3.39 -18.90 -10.09
N LYS A 53 4.24 -19.50 -10.93
CA LYS A 53 5.67 -19.22 -10.98
C LYS A 53 5.93 -17.77 -11.37
N MET A 54 5.18 -17.20 -12.31
CA MET A 54 5.30 -15.78 -12.69
C MET A 54 5.00 -14.84 -11.52
N TYR A 55 3.95 -15.11 -10.74
CA TYR A 55 3.66 -14.35 -9.52
C TYR A 55 4.74 -14.54 -8.45
N ALA A 56 5.18 -15.78 -8.21
CA ALA A 56 6.20 -16.07 -7.20
C ALA A 56 7.59 -15.50 -7.53
N GLN A 57 7.87 -15.24 -8.81
CA GLN A 57 9.16 -14.74 -9.30
C GLN A 57 9.14 -13.24 -9.63
N GLN A 58 8.11 -12.51 -9.24
CA GLN A 58 8.07 -11.06 -9.42
C GLN A 58 9.28 -10.39 -8.73
N PRO A 59 10.07 -9.60 -9.46
CA PRO A 59 11.23 -8.90 -8.90
C PRO A 59 10.85 -8.00 -7.71
N ILE A 60 11.80 -7.88 -6.78
CA ILE A 60 11.73 -6.96 -5.63
C ILE A 60 11.89 -5.51 -6.11
N VAL A 61 12.74 -5.29 -7.09
CA VAL A 61 13.10 -3.96 -7.60
C VAL A 61 12.48 -3.70 -8.96
N SER A 62 12.24 -2.42 -9.26
CA SER A 62 12.05 -2.00 -10.65
C SER A 62 13.36 -2.24 -11.41
N PRO A 63 13.34 -2.62 -12.70
CA PRO A 63 14.56 -2.70 -13.49
C PRO A 63 15.31 -1.36 -13.43
N ALA A 64 16.57 -1.41 -13.02
CA ALA A 64 17.48 -0.28 -13.12
C ALA A 64 17.55 0.17 -14.58
N ALA A 65 17.62 1.48 -14.81
CA ALA A 65 17.79 2.04 -16.15
C ALA A 65 19.00 1.36 -16.83
N GLY A 66 18.75 0.63 -17.92
CA GLY A 66 19.79 -0.05 -18.70
C GLY A 66 19.99 -1.55 -18.44
N LYS A 67 19.25 -2.20 -17.52
CA LYS A 67 19.26 -3.66 -17.36
C LYS A 67 17.89 -4.27 -17.69
N PRO A 68 17.66 -4.73 -18.94
CA PRO A 68 16.34 -5.10 -19.45
C PRO A 68 15.75 -6.41 -18.90
N THR A 69 16.39 -7.10 -17.96
CA THR A 69 16.14 -8.54 -17.82
C THR A 69 14.95 -8.92 -16.93
N THR A 70 14.42 -8.05 -16.08
CA THR A 70 13.17 -8.37 -15.34
C THR A 70 12.35 -7.12 -14.97
N ILE A 71 11.19 -6.94 -15.61
CA ILE A 71 10.20 -5.92 -15.23
C ILE A 71 9.34 -6.47 -14.08
N SER A 72 9.22 -5.74 -12.98
CA SER A 72 8.22 -6.04 -11.95
C SER A 72 6.85 -5.53 -12.40
N TYR A 73 5.89 -6.45 -12.53
CA TYR A 73 4.50 -6.12 -12.85
C TYR A 73 3.66 -5.85 -11.60
N ARG A 74 4.23 -6.10 -10.42
CA ARG A 74 3.59 -5.80 -9.14
C ARG A 74 3.32 -4.30 -9.07
N ILE A 75 2.07 -3.97 -8.78
CA ILE A 75 1.66 -2.60 -8.48
C ILE A 75 1.18 -2.44 -7.05
N HIS A 76 0.66 -3.49 -6.40
CA HIS A 76 0.23 -3.43 -5.00
C HIS A 76 0.34 -4.81 -4.33
N GLN A 77 0.10 -4.86 -3.01
CA GLN A 77 -0.07 -6.10 -2.26
C GLN A 77 -1.26 -5.98 -1.32
N ALA A 78 -2.20 -6.93 -1.43
CA ALA A 78 -3.32 -7.01 -0.50
C ALA A 78 -3.02 -8.05 0.60
N LEU A 79 -3.57 -7.83 1.78
CA LEU A 79 -3.28 -8.62 2.98
C LEU A 79 -4.41 -9.58 3.30
N LEU A 80 -4.12 -10.65 4.03
CA LEU A 80 -5.12 -11.58 4.55
C LEU A 80 -6.31 -10.84 5.18
N GLY A 81 -7.53 -11.14 4.71
CA GLY A 81 -8.76 -10.53 5.19
C GLY A 81 -9.14 -9.21 4.54
N ASP A 82 -8.29 -8.62 3.68
CA ASP A 82 -8.68 -7.45 2.89
C ASP A 82 -9.87 -7.80 2.00
N GLN A 83 -10.93 -6.98 2.04
CA GLN A 83 -12.09 -7.11 1.18
C GLN A 83 -11.84 -6.46 -0.19
N VAL A 84 -12.28 -7.14 -1.24
CA VAL A 84 -12.14 -6.72 -2.64
C VAL A 84 -13.46 -6.96 -3.39
N ASN A 85 -13.70 -6.21 -4.47
CA ASN A 85 -14.80 -6.54 -5.38
C ASN A 85 -14.24 -7.22 -6.62
N VAL A 86 -14.76 -8.40 -6.94
CA VAL A 86 -14.46 -9.16 -8.16
C VAL A 86 -15.18 -8.50 -9.33
N LEU A 87 -14.42 -8.17 -10.37
CA LEU A 87 -14.94 -7.50 -11.58
C LEU A 87 -14.99 -8.46 -12.77
N GLN A 88 -13.96 -9.30 -12.90
CA GLN A 88 -13.83 -10.25 -13.99
C GLN A 88 -13.00 -11.44 -13.52
N GLU A 89 -13.30 -12.63 -14.03
CA GLU A 89 -12.51 -13.83 -13.79
C GLU A 89 -12.05 -14.42 -15.12
N ASN A 90 -10.84 -14.99 -15.13
CA ASN A 90 -10.42 -15.93 -16.15
C ASN A 90 -10.08 -17.27 -15.47
N THR A 91 -9.47 -18.20 -16.21
CA THR A 91 -9.15 -19.54 -15.70
C THR A 91 -8.28 -19.53 -14.45
N HIS A 92 -7.29 -18.63 -14.36
CA HIS A 92 -6.27 -18.65 -13.30
C HIS A 92 -6.20 -17.37 -12.47
N GLU A 93 -6.63 -16.25 -13.04
CA GLU A 93 -6.52 -14.92 -12.49
C GLU A 93 -7.91 -14.28 -12.35
N VAL A 94 -7.99 -13.31 -11.45
CA VAL A 94 -9.19 -12.53 -11.18
C VAL A 94 -8.82 -11.05 -11.22
N CYS A 95 -9.61 -10.27 -11.95
CA CYS A 95 -9.61 -8.83 -11.91
C CYS A 95 -10.48 -8.39 -10.73
N LEU A 96 -9.92 -7.56 -9.87
CA LEU A 96 -10.56 -7.05 -8.67
C LEU A 96 -10.38 -5.53 -8.56
N SER A 97 -11.23 -4.91 -7.75
CA SER A 97 -11.04 -3.56 -7.25
C SER A 97 -10.78 -3.56 -5.76
N ILE A 98 -9.92 -2.64 -5.32
CA ILE A 98 -9.69 -2.37 -3.90
C ILE A 98 -10.35 -1.02 -3.54
N PRO A 99 -11.38 -1.02 -2.68
CA PRO A 99 -12.12 0.20 -2.36
C PRO A 99 -11.30 1.22 -1.55
N SER A 100 -10.19 0.80 -0.93
CA SER A 100 -9.34 1.67 -0.11
C SER A 100 -8.29 2.44 -0.89
N LEU A 101 -8.08 2.20 -2.20
CA LEU A 101 -6.91 2.73 -2.92
C LEU A 101 -7.14 2.93 -4.41
N PHE A 102 -6.90 4.15 -4.91
CA PHE A 102 -6.88 4.45 -6.33
C PHE A 102 -5.53 5.02 -6.76
N TYR A 103 -5.27 4.99 -8.06
CA TYR A 103 -4.08 5.59 -8.65
C TYR A 103 -4.37 6.28 -9.99
N LEU A 104 -3.49 7.21 -10.37
CA LEU A 104 -3.40 7.75 -11.71
C LEU A 104 -2.44 6.89 -12.55
N THR A 105 -2.88 6.51 -13.74
CA THR A 105 -2.07 5.84 -14.77
C THR A 105 -1.01 6.78 -15.35
N SER A 106 -0.16 6.27 -16.24
CA SER A 106 0.77 7.10 -17.02
C SER A 106 0.05 8.20 -17.81
N THR A 107 -1.14 7.91 -18.34
CA THR A 107 -2.02 8.86 -19.06
C THR A 107 -2.79 9.82 -18.15
N GLY A 108 -2.71 9.65 -16.83
CA GLY A 108 -3.43 10.48 -15.87
C GLY A 108 -4.89 10.06 -15.64
N GLN A 109 -5.30 8.92 -16.19
CA GLN A 109 -6.62 8.34 -15.91
C GLN A 109 -6.65 7.72 -14.51
N LYS A 110 -7.76 7.90 -13.79
CA LYS A 110 -7.99 7.26 -12.49
C LYS A 110 -8.29 5.78 -12.69
N ALA A 111 -7.52 4.93 -12.03
CA ALA A 111 -7.66 3.48 -12.01
C ALA A 111 -7.64 2.95 -10.58
N HIS A 112 -8.23 1.78 -10.39
CA HIS A 112 -8.31 1.10 -9.10
C HIS A 112 -8.56 -0.41 -9.26
N THR A 113 -8.18 -0.93 -10.42
CA THR A 113 -8.35 -2.32 -10.80
C THR A 113 -7.01 -3.02 -10.80
N TYR A 114 -7.03 -4.29 -10.43
CA TYR A 114 -5.84 -5.09 -10.21
C TYR A 114 -6.13 -6.53 -10.60
N TRP A 115 -5.10 -7.28 -10.98
CA TRP A 115 -5.17 -8.71 -11.21
C TRP A 115 -4.37 -9.47 -10.15
N THR A 116 -4.88 -10.64 -9.76
CA THR A 116 -4.16 -11.59 -8.90
C THR A 116 -4.58 -13.02 -9.23
N LEU A 117 -3.90 -14.01 -8.65
CA LEU A 117 -4.30 -15.41 -8.78
C LEU A 117 -5.67 -15.64 -8.13
N LYS A 118 -6.55 -16.36 -8.82
CA LYS A 118 -7.89 -16.70 -8.31
C LYS A 118 -7.84 -17.43 -6.96
N LYS A 119 -6.80 -18.25 -6.72
CA LYS A 119 -6.59 -18.96 -5.44
C LYS A 119 -6.26 -18.04 -4.25
N ASN A 120 -5.92 -16.77 -4.50
CA ASN A 120 -5.62 -15.80 -3.44
C ASN A 120 -6.89 -15.23 -2.81
N ILE A 121 -8.07 -15.46 -3.38
CA ILE A 121 -9.33 -14.92 -2.88
C ILE A 121 -10.34 -16.01 -2.50
N LYS A 122 -11.29 -15.64 -1.65
CA LYS A 122 -12.49 -16.43 -1.34
C LYS A 122 -13.71 -15.52 -1.45
N LYS A 123 -14.75 -15.91 -2.19
CA LYS A 123 -15.96 -15.07 -2.29
C LYS A 123 -16.64 -15.04 -0.93
N ILE A 124 -17.21 -13.90 -0.55
CA ILE A 124 -17.91 -13.75 0.74
C ILE A 124 -19.12 -14.69 0.81
N SER A 125 -19.76 -14.96 -0.32
CA SER A 125 -20.83 -15.95 -0.47
C SER A 125 -20.43 -17.38 -0.09
N ASP A 126 -19.14 -17.72 -0.17
CA ASP A 126 -18.64 -19.07 0.11
C ASP A 126 -18.45 -19.32 1.61
N PHE A 127 -18.57 -18.27 2.43
CA PHE A 127 -18.48 -18.39 3.88
C PHE A 127 -19.79 -18.90 4.47
N PRO A 128 -19.75 -19.77 5.49
CA PRO A 128 -20.96 -20.20 6.18
C PRO A 128 -21.78 -19.01 6.67
N LYS A 129 -23.11 -19.11 6.61
CA LYS A 129 -24.03 -18.10 7.14
C LYS A 129 -23.63 -17.73 8.57
N GLY A 130 -23.57 -16.44 8.88
CA GLY A 130 -23.14 -15.93 10.19
C GLY A 130 -21.62 -15.92 10.44
N GLN A 131 -20.77 -16.30 9.47
CA GLN A 131 -19.33 -16.00 9.52
C GLN A 131 -18.95 -14.75 8.72
N GLN A 132 -19.81 -14.28 7.82
CA GLN A 132 -19.53 -13.10 6.98
C GLN A 132 -19.34 -11.82 7.82
N ASN A 133 -20.06 -11.68 8.93
CA ASN A 133 -19.90 -10.57 9.89
C ASN A 133 -18.58 -10.60 10.70
N ARG A 134 -17.78 -11.66 10.55
CA ARG A 134 -16.45 -11.78 11.17
C ARG A 134 -15.35 -11.16 10.30
N ILE A 135 -15.68 -10.78 9.06
CA ILE A 135 -14.78 -10.06 8.16
C ILE A 135 -14.73 -8.60 8.63
N ALA A 136 -13.53 -8.05 8.79
CA ALA A 136 -13.36 -6.63 9.10
C ALA A 136 -13.92 -5.77 7.95
N THR A 137 -14.72 -4.75 8.26
CA THR A 137 -15.34 -3.87 7.27
C THR A 137 -14.29 -3.28 6.32
N ALA A 138 -14.54 -3.30 5.01
CA ALA A 138 -13.64 -2.71 4.02
C ALA A 138 -13.42 -1.22 4.28
N ILE A 139 -12.18 -0.74 4.17
CA ILE A 139 -11.92 0.70 4.05
C ILE A 139 -12.36 1.12 2.65
N ASN A 140 -13.09 2.23 2.55
CA ASN A 140 -13.65 2.71 1.30
C ASN A 140 -13.39 4.20 1.15
N TRP A 141 -12.71 4.63 0.07
CA TRP A 141 -12.47 6.05 -0.16
C TRP A 141 -13.76 6.86 -0.34
N SER A 142 -14.86 6.22 -0.75
CA SER A 142 -16.16 6.87 -0.94
C SER A 142 -16.90 7.03 0.38
N ASN A 143 -16.47 6.33 1.43
CA ASN A 143 -16.95 6.47 2.80
C ASN A 143 -15.76 6.42 3.78
N PRO A 144 -15.02 7.53 3.95
CA PRO A 144 -13.80 7.54 4.76
C PRO A 144 -13.98 7.11 6.22
N ASP A 145 -15.18 7.21 6.79
CA ASP A 145 -15.48 6.79 8.18
C ASP A 145 -15.28 5.28 8.39
N THR A 146 -15.31 4.49 7.31
CA THR A 146 -14.95 3.07 7.32
C THR A 146 -13.50 2.80 7.78
N ILE A 147 -12.66 3.82 7.90
CA ILE A 147 -11.32 3.70 8.45
C ILE A 147 -11.29 3.59 9.99
N LYS A 148 -12.29 4.15 10.68
CA LYS A 148 -12.37 4.24 12.16
C LYS A 148 -13.38 3.27 12.75
N GLN A 149 -13.34 2.02 12.31
CA GLN A 149 -14.28 1.00 12.80
C GLN A 149 -13.91 0.59 14.23
N PRO A 150 -14.83 0.73 15.21
CA PRO A 150 -14.53 0.51 16.64
C PRO A 150 -14.21 -0.94 16.99
N ASP A 151 -14.61 -1.88 16.13
CA ASP A 151 -14.41 -3.31 16.31
C ASP A 151 -13.30 -3.87 15.40
N THR A 152 -12.37 -3.02 14.97
CA THR A 152 -11.24 -3.45 14.13
C THR A 152 -9.92 -3.06 14.76
N ILE A 153 -9.04 -4.05 14.96
CA ILE A 153 -7.64 -3.82 15.29
C ILE A 153 -6.74 -4.11 14.08
N ILE A 154 -5.56 -3.50 14.08
CA ILE A 154 -4.60 -3.62 12.98
C ILE A 154 -3.21 -3.91 13.54
N LEU A 155 -2.49 -4.87 12.96
CA LEU A 155 -1.14 -5.24 13.41
C LEU A 155 -0.13 -4.13 13.11
N LYS A 156 0.67 -3.72 14.12
CA LYS A 156 1.78 -2.77 13.96
C LYS A 156 3.08 -3.42 13.49
N LYS A 157 3.19 -4.73 13.66
CA LYS A 157 4.35 -5.57 13.31
C LYS A 157 3.89 -6.94 12.83
N PRO A 158 4.74 -7.71 12.11
CA PRO A 158 4.44 -9.09 11.77
C PRO A 158 4.08 -9.91 13.01
N TYR A 159 3.11 -10.81 12.89
CA TYR A 159 2.65 -11.62 14.01
C TYR A 159 2.29 -13.04 13.57
N TYR A 160 2.99 -14.04 14.12
CA TYR A 160 2.67 -15.44 13.92
C TYR A 160 1.47 -15.84 14.76
N ILE A 161 0.44 -16.42 14.12
CA ILE A 161 -0.76 -16.92 14.78
C ILE A 161 -0.72 -18.46 14.74
N PRO A 162 -0.38 -19.14 15.86
CA PRO A 162 -0.22 -20.58 15.88
C PRO A 162 -1.48 -21.35 15.44
N ALA A 163 -2.67 -20.87 15.81
CA ALA A 163 -3.94 -21.53 15.49
C ALA A 163 -4.20 -21.65 13.98
N ILE A 164 -3.75 -20.69 13.17
CA ILE A 164 -3.85 -20.72 11.71
C ILE A 164 -2.50 -21.03 11.03
N LYS A 165 -1.45 -21.31 11.82
CA LYS A 165 -0.07 -21.59 11.38
C LYS A 165 0.45 -20.61 10.33
N THR A 166 0.20 -19.32 10.57
CA THR A 166 0.45 -18.27 9.58
C THR A 166 1.00 -17.03 10.25
N THR A 167 2.04 -16.44 9.65
CA THR A 167 2.49 -15.08 9.96
C THR A 167 1.70 -14.08 9.15
N CYS A 168 0.95 -13.25 9.85
CA CYS A 168 0.24 -12.13 9.26
C CYS A 168 1.18 -10.94 9.11
N SER A 169 1.01 -10.22 7.99
CA SER A 169 1.75 -9.00 7.71
C SER A 169 1.40 -7.91 8.73
N LEU A 170 2.32 -6.99 8.98
CA LEU A 170 1.91 -5.70 9.54
C LEU A 170 0.84 -5.06 8.64
N GLY A 171 -0.10 -4.33 9.22
CA GLY A 171 -1.25 -3.77 8.52
C GLY A 171 -2.44 -4.72 8.34
N THR A 172 -2.30 -6.02 8.64
CA THR A 172 -3.44 -6.96 8.63
C THR A 172 -4.49 -6.53 9.66
N ARG A 173 -5.75 -6.51 9.23
CA ARG A 173 -6.91 -6.04 10.01
C ARG A 173 -7.72 -7.23 10.51
N PHE A 174 -8.17 -7.16 11.76
CA PHE A 174 -9.00 -8.20 12.36
C PHE A 174 -10.25 -7.62 13.00
N LYS A 175 -11.36 -8.37 12.89
CA LYS A 175 -12.59 -8.07 13.63
C LYS A 175 -12.43 -8.51 15.08
N VAL A 176 -12.63 -7.59 16.01
CA VAL A 176 -12.58 -7.84 17.45
C VAL A 176 -13.87 -8.53 17.89
N SER A 177 -13.73 -9.62 18.62
CA SER A 177 -14.83 -10.27 19.33
C SER A 177 -14.97 -9.76 20.76
N SER A 178 -13.85 -9.55 21.45
CA SER A 178 -13.82 -8.99 22.81
C SER A 178 -12.42 -8.50 23.16
N TYR A 179 -12.32 -7.68 24.21
CA TYR A 179 -11.06 -7.25 24.81
C TYR A 179 -11.03 -7.68 26.28
N ILE A 180 -9.88 -8.15 26.75
CA ILE A 180 -9.66 -8.57 28.13
C ILE A 180 -8.71 -7.56 28.79
N PRO A 181 -9.23 -6.57 29.56
CA PRO A 181 -8.41 -5.49 30.12
C PRO A 181 -7.30 -5.99 31.05
N LYS A 182 -7.58 -7.02 31.86
CA LYS A 182 -6.64 -7.56 32.85
C LYS A 182 -5.34 -8.05 32.21
N THR A 183 -5.42 -8.66 31.03
CA THR A 183 -4.27 -9.24 30.31
C THR A 183 -3.84 -8.41 29.11
N LYS A 184 -4.60 -7.34 28.78
CA LYS A 184 -4.39 -6.50 27.58
C LYS A 184 -4.38 -7.34 26.30
N ILE A 185 -5.34 -8.23 26.17
CA ILE A 185 -5.49 -9.15 25.03
C ILE A 185 -6.77 -8.82 24.27
N TYR A 186 -6.67 -8.74 22.94
CA TYR A 186 -7.81 -8.77 22.05
C TYR A 186 -8.11 -10.20 21.63
N LYS A 187 -9.37 -10.63 21.74
CA LYS A 187 -9.89 -11.82 21.05
C LYS A 187 -10.40 -11.40 19.70
N VAL A 188 -9.88 -11.99 18.62
CA VAL A 188 -10.23 -11.62 17.26
C VAL A 188 -10.58 -12.81 16.39
N TRP A 189 -11.37 -12.56 15.35
CA TRP A 189 -11.65 -13.54 14.31
C TRP A 189 -10.54 -13.52 13.25
N ALA A 190 -9.70 -14.55 13.21
CA ALA A 190 -8.66 -14.72 12.22
C ALA A 190 -9.09 -15.68 11.12
N LEU A 191 -8.99 -15.23 9.86
CA LEU A 191 -9.24 -16.05 8.68
C LEU A 191 -8.12 -17.10 8.54
N LYS A 192 -8.46 -18.39 8.51
CA LYS A 192 -7.48 -19.42 8.17
C LYS A 192 -7.21 -19.40 6.66
N PRO A 193 -5.94 -19.27 6.20
CA PRO A 193 -5.63 -19.14 4.78
C PRO A 193 -6.20 -20.26 3.91
N HIS A 194 -6.57 -19.90 2.68
CA HIS A 194 -7.24 -20.73 1.67
C HIS A 194 -8.57 -21.38 2.09
N SER A 195 -9.03 -21.14 3.32
CA SER A 195 -10.26 -21.69 3.85
C SER A 195 -11.36 -20.63 3.95
N ALA A 196 -12.61 -21.07 4.04
CA ALA A 196 -13.76 -20.22 4.37
C ALA A 196 -14.09 -20.29 5.88
N ARG A 197 -13.07 -20.33 6.74
CA ARG A 197 -13.24 -20.54 8.19
C ARG A 197 -12.48 -19.49 9.00
N PHE A 198 -13.17 -18.93 9.99
CA PHE A 198 -12.57 -18.10 11.02
C PHE A 198 -12.29 -18.90 12.29
N LEU A 199 -11.14 -18.64 12.91
CA LEU A 199 -10.79 -19.10 14.24
C LEU A 199 -10.74 -17.92 15.20
N LEU A 200 -11.17 -18.12 16.45
CA LEU A 200 -11.00 -17.13 17.50
C LEU A 200 -9.57 -17.24 18.04
N VAL A 201 -8.83 -16.13 18.03
CA VAL A 201 -7.42 -16.10 18.46
C VAL A 201 -7.16 -14.90 19.36
N ASP A 202 -6.15 -15.04 20.21
CA ASP A 202 -5.72 -14.00 21.13
C ASP A 202 -4.54 -13.23 20.52
N ILE A 203 -4.63 -11.90 20.49
CA ILE A 203 -3.53 -11.02 20.05
C ILE A 203 -3.28 -9.97 21.15
N PRO A 204 -2.04 -9.81 21.62
CA PRO A 204 -1.71 -8.81 22.64
C PRO A 204 -1.83 -7.39 22.10
N GLU A 205 -2.37 -6.49 22.93
CA GLU A 205 -2.64 -5.09 22.58
C GLU A 205 -1.41 -4.34 22.06
N ASN A 206 -0.24 -4.61 22.63
CA ASN A 206 0.99 -3.95 22.23
C ASN A 206 1.41 -4.26 20.77
N ALA A 207 0.92 -5.35 20.18
CA ALA A 207 1.13 -5.71 18.78
C ALA A 207 0.18 -4.96 17.82
N CYS A 208 -0.81 -4.25 18.34
CA CYS A 208 -1.92 -3.68 17.57
C CYS A 208 -2.04 -2.16 17.71
N THR A 209 -2.79 -1.58 16.78
CA THR A 209 -3.36 -0.23 16.84
C THR A 209 -4.86 -0.33 16.57
N CYS A 210 -5.63 0.62 17.09
CA CYS A 210 -7.06 0.74 16.89
C CYS A 210 -7.39 2.16 16.39
N PRO A 211 -7.64 2.36 15.08
CA PRO A 211 -7.84 3.69 14.50
C PRO A 211 -8.95 4.51 15.15
N SER A 212 -10.02 3.84 15.61
CA SER A 212 -11.15 4.49 16.29
C SER A 212 -10.76 5.09 17.65
N ASN A 213 -9.70 4.60 18.27
CA ASN A 213 -9.26 5.02 19.60
C ASN A 213 -8.23 6.16 19.53
N ILE A 214 -7.82 6.57 18.33
CA ILE A 214 -6.86 7.66 18.12
C ILE A 214 -7.65 8.94 17.85
N ALA A 215 -7.56 9.91 18.76
CA ALA A 215 -8.17 11.21 18.57
C ALA A 215 -7.59 11.90 17.33
N VAL A 216 -8.42 12.64 16.59
CA VAL A 216 -8.04 13.31 15.33
C VAL A 216 -6.73 14.11 15.46
N LYS A 217 -6.62 14.89 16.54
CA LYS A 217 -5.44 15.72 16.85
C LYS A 217 -4.13 14.92 16.99
N ASP A 218 -4.23 13.64 17.37
CA ASP A 218 -3.07 12.78 17.67
C ASP A 218 -2.70 11.86 16.49
N GLN A 219 -3.55 11.78 15.45
CA GLN A 219 -3.35 10.86 14.32
C GLN A 219 -2.04 11.11 13.58
N ARG A 220 -1.64 12.38 13.42
CA ARG A 220 -0.41 12.77 12.75
C ARG A 220 0.83 12.33 13.52
N THR A 221 0.81 12.46 14.84
CA THR A 221 1.88 11.96 15.72
C THR A 221 1.93 10.43 15.64
N ALA A 222 0.79 9.77 15.81
CA ALA A 222 0.69 8.31 15.70
C ALA A 222 1.17 7.78 14.35
N PHE A 223 0.89 8.49 13.25
CA PHE A 223 1.37 8.16 11.91
C PHE A 223 2.90 8.15 11.82
N VAL A 224 3.55 9.22 12.30
CA VAL A 224 5.01 9.32 12.24
C VAL A 224 5.69 8.35 13.21
N ASP A 225 5.13 8.15 14.40
CA ASP A 225 5.64 7.18 15.38
C ASP A 225 5.53 5.74 14.86
N LEU A 226 4.44 5.41 14.16
CA LEU A 226 4.30 4.13 13.50
C LEU A 226 5.38 3.93 12.43
N LEU A 227 5.60 4.92 11.57
CA LEU A 227 6.66 4.86 10.56
C LEU A 227 8.06 4.73 11.17
N ARG A 228 8.36 5.47 12.25
CA ARG A 228 9.61 5.32 13.01
C ARG A 228 9.77 3.92 13.57
N SER A 229 8.69 3.33 14.10
CA SER A 229 8.76 1.95 14.59
C SER A 229 9.16 0.96 13.49
N TRP A 230 8.80 1.22 12.23
CA TRP A 230 9.17 0.38 11.09
C TRP A 230 10.63 0.52 10.68
N THR A 231 11.27 1.68 10.93
CA THR A 231 12.72 1.84 10.71
C THR A 231 13.56 1.06 11.74
N GLN A 232 12.95 0.66 12.86
CA GLN A 232 13.60 -0.01 13.98
C GLN A 232 13.27 -1.52 14.08
N LEU A 233 12.46 -2.08 13.18
CA LEU A 233 12.20 -3.52 13.15
C LEU A 233 13.49 -4.28 12.78
N GLY A 234 13.80 -5.37 13.49
CA GLY A 234 15.13 -6.00 13.51
C GLY A 234 15.78 -6.28 12.15
N ALA A 235 15.04 -6.79 11.15
CA ALA A 235 15.59 -7.05 9.81
C ALA A 235 15.70 -5.80 8.91
N ASN A 236 15.21 -4.64 9.38
CA ASN A 236 14.73 -3.51 8.58
C ASN A 236 13.61 -3.93 7.63
N VAL A 237 12.63 -3.06 7.41
CA VAL A 237 11.58 -3.31 6.41
C VAL A 237 12.15 -3.03 5.02
N PRO A 238 12.23 -4.01 4.10
CA PRO A 238 12.86 -3.83 2.81
C PRO A 238 12.01 -2.97 1.87
N TYR A 239 12.68 -2.34 0.93
CA TYR A 239 12.01 -1.72 -0.21
C TYR A 239 11.54 -2.82 -1.17
N VAL A 240 10.28 -2.76 -1.59
CA VAL A 240 9.74 -3.64 -2.65
C VAL A 240 8.90 -2.80 -3.59
N TRP A 241 9.19 -2.85 -4.89
CA TRP A 241 8.39 -2.18 -5.91
C TRP A 241 6.95 -2.70 -5.92
N GLY A 242 5.98 -1.80 -5.76
CA GLY A 242 4.57 -2.16 -5.61
C GLY A 242 4.26 -2.84 -4.27
N GLY A 243 5.20 -2.88 -3.33
CA GLY A 243 5.05 -3.53 -2.03
C GLY A 243 4.14 -2.74 -1.10
N SER A 244 3.31 -3.43 -0.32
CA SER A 244 2.41 -2.85 0.70
C SER A 244 2.24 -3.77 1.91
N SER A 245 3.26 -4.58 2.20
CA SER A 245 3.22 -5.61 3.24
C SER A 245 4.58 -5.75 3.92
N PHE A 246 4.62 -6.41 5.08
CA PHE A 246 5.88 -6.86 5.65
C PHE A 246 5.61 -8.04 6.58
N ILE A 247 6.38 -9.10 6.39
CA ILE A 247 6.53 -10.24 7.30
C ILE A 247 8.02 -10.38 7.62
N ASP A 248 8.35 -10.76 8.85
CA ASP A 248 9.75 -10.90 9.25
C ASP A 248 10.37 -12.13 8.56
N ALA A 249 11.44 -11.92 7.80
CA ALA A 249 12.14 -12.98 7.09
C ALA A 249 12.83 -13.98 8.03
N ASN A 250 13.07 -13.59 9.29
CA ASN A 250 13.64 -14.47 10.31
C ASN A 250 12.61 -15.45 10.88
N ASP A 251 11.35 -15.36 10.46
CA ASP A 251 10.35 -16.35 10.80
C ASP A 251 10.63 -17.69 10.09
N LYS A 252 11.52 -18.46 10.70
CA LYS A 252 11.89 -19.83 10.29
C LYS A 252 10.70 -20.78 10.21
N THR A 253 9.56 -20.42 10.82
CA THR A 253 8.34 -21.24 10.75
C THR A 253 7.63 -21.12 9.41
N SER A 254 7.90 -20.05 8.66
CA SER A 254 7.29 -19.80 7.36
C SER A 254 8.13 -20.41 6.22
N LYS A 255 7.72 -21.58 5.71
CA LYS A 255 8.26 -22.14 4.44
C LYS A 255 7.70 -21.44 3.20
N LEU A 256 7.24 -20.20 3.35
CA LEU A 256 6.39 -19.54 2.35
C LEU A 256 7.26 -18.82 1.30
N PRO A 257 6.97 -18.99 0.00
CA PRO A 257 7.70 -18.32 -1.08
C PRO A 257 7.56 -16.79 -1.06
N TYR A 258 6.58 -16.25 -0.32
CA TYR A 258 6.23 -14.83 -0.26
C TYR A 258 7.18 -13.95 0.58
N ILE A 259 8.08 -14.54 1.37
CA ILE A 259 8.99 -13.76 2.24
C ILE A 259 9.84 -12.79 1.42
N ARG A 260 10.25 -13.20 0.21
CA ARG A 260 11.10 -12.37 -0.66
C ARG A 260 10.38 -11.15 -1.23
N SER A 261 9.05 -11.17 -1.31
CA SER A 261 8.27 -10.06 -1.87
C SER A 261 7.62 -9.17 -0.81
N ALA A 262 7.81 -9.45 0.48
CA ALA A 262 7.22 -8.63 1.54
C ALA A 262 8.06 -7.39 1.82
N GLY A 263 7.51 -6.22 1.54
CA GLY A 263 8.11 -4.92 1.83
C GLY A 263 7.21 -3.78 1.35
N PHE A 264 7.74 -2.56 1.38
CA PHE A 264 6.99 -1.38 0.97
C PHE A 264 7.69 -0.61 -0.14
N ASP A 265 6.91 -0.04 -1.05
CA ASP A 265 7.35 1.13 -1.80
C ASP A 265 7.02 2.43 -1.05
N CYS A 266 7.54 3.55 -1.55
CA CYS A 266 7.43 4.85 -0.90
C CYS A 266 5.98 5.32 -0.68
N SER A 267 5.08 5.03 -1.62
CA SER A 267 3.69 5.54 -1.56
C SER A 267 2.78 4.61 -0.77
N ASN A 268 2.94 3.30 -0.96
CA ASN A 268 2.19 2.28 -0.23
C ASN A 268 2.57 2.24 1.26
N MET A 269 3.81 2.59 1.61
CA MET A 269 4.23 2.82 3.00
C MET A 269 3.35 3.88 3.66
N ILE A 270 3.24 5.06 3.04
CA ILE A 270 2.43 6.17 3.54
C ILE A 270 0.97 5.73 3.62
N ALA A 271 0.41 5.19 2.53
CA ALA A 271 -0.99 4.79 2.47
C ALA A 271 -1.38 3.78 3.57
N ARG A 272 -0.52 2.77 3.79
CA ARG A 272 -0.78 1.77 4.83
C ARG A 272 -0.71 2.37 6.23
N ALA A 273 0.34 3.14 6.52
CA ALA A 273 0.52 3.75 7.84
C ALA A 273 -0.59 4.76 8.17
N THR A 274 -1.02 5.59 7.21
CA THR A 274 -2.16 6.50 7.39
C THR A 274 -3.46 5.76 7.69
N GLN A 275 -3.72 4.66 6.97
CA GLN A 275 -4.93 3.86 7.20
C GLN A 275 -4.94 3.22 8.58
N MET A 276 -3.76 2.81 9.07
CA MET A 276 -3.58 2.23 10.40
C MET A 276 -3.85 3.19 11.57
N VAL A 277 -3.81 4.50 11.31
CA VAL A 277 -4.07 5.53 12.34
C VAL A 277 -5.34 6.34 12.05
N GLY A 278 -6.14 5.94 11.06
CA GLY A 278 -7.42 6.55 10.76
C GLY A 278 -7.35 7.83 9.93
N ILE A 279 -6.24 8.08 9.21
CA ILE A 279 -6.12 9.22 8.29
C ILE A 279 -6.65 8.82 6.91
N PRO A 280 -7.58 9.59 6.31
CA PRO A 280 -8.27 9.23 5.07
C PRO A 280 -7.39 9.49 3.83
N TYR A 281 -6.35 8.67 3.69
CA TYR A 281 -5.41 8.72 2.58
C TYR A 281 -5.60 7.49 1.68
N PHE A 282 -5.87 7.74 0.39
CA PHE A 282 -6.28 6.71 -0.56
C PHE A 282 -5.42 6.69 -1.84
N TYR A 283 -4.27 7.37 -1.83
CA TYR A 283 -3.43 7.58 -3.01
C TYR A 283 -2.35 6.50 -3.12
N LYS A 284 -2.55 5.55 -4.04
CA LYS A 284 -1.70 4.35 -4.15
C LYS A 284 -0.29 4.63 -4.72
N ASN A 285 -0.11 5.65 -5.54
CA ASN A 285 1.20 6.00 -6.10
C ASN A 285 1.53 7.49 -5.92
N SER A 286 2.82 7.81 -6.02
CA SER A 286 3.36 9.16 -5.81
C SER A 286 2.76 10.19 -6.78
N LYS A 287 2.50 9.78 -8.03
CA LYS A 287 1.79 10.62 -9.02
C LYS A 287 0.41 11.04 -8.52
N THR A 288 -0.35 10.11 -7.96
CA THR A 288 -1.69 10.37 -7.42
C THR A 288 -1.60 11.28 -6.20
N ALA A 289 -0.66 11.01 -5.29
CA ALA A 289 -0.44 11.85 -4.12
C ALA A 289 -0.13 13.30 -4.55
N LEU A 290 0.75 13.49 -5.53
CA LEU A 290 1.11 14.81 -6.06
C LEU A 290 -0.07 15.54 -6.71
N SER A 291 -0.99 14.82 -7.36
CA SER A 291 -2.15 15.42 -8.02
C SER A 291 -3.30 15.78 -7.07
N PHE A 292 -3.44 15.07 -5.94
CA PHE A 292 -4.62 15.21 -5.08
C PHE A 292 -4.33 15.83 -3.70
N LEU A 293 -3.09 15.76 -3.21
CA LEU A 293 -2.74 16.41 -1.95
C LEU A 293 -2.61 17.92 -2.12
N LYS A 294 -3.01 18.66 -1.10
CA LYS A 294 -2.87 20.12 -1.08
C LYS A 294 -1.40 20.49 -0.88
N PRO A 295 -0.85 21.46 -1.64
CA PRO A 295 0.46 22.01 -1.35
C PRO A 295 0.50 22.67 0.04
N VAL A 296 1.66 22.63 0.70
CA VAL A 296 1.91 23.40 1.92
C VAL A 296 2.14 24.86 1.54
N THR A 297 1.24 25.75 1.96
CA THR A 297 1.34 27.22 1.72
C THR A 297 1.93 27.99 2.90
N GLY A 298 2.04 27.37 4.08
CA GLY A 298 2.51 28.00 5.32
C GLY A 298 3.66 27.22 5.97
N LYS A 299 3.65 27.14 7.30
CA LYS A 299 4.65 26.38 8.05
C LYS A 299 4.51 24.88 7.77
N VAL A 300 5.63 24.24 7.47
CA VAL A 300 5.72 22.78 7.40
C VAL A 300 5.46 22.16 8.77
N SER A 301 4.95 20.94 8.78
CA SER A 301 4.68 20.21 10.01
C SER A 301 5.18 18.78 9.88
N VAL A 302 5.52 18.15 11.01
CA VAL A 302 5.76 16.71 11.08
C VAL A 302 4.58 15.97 10.44
N GLY A 303 4.85 14.93 9.66
CA GLY A 303 3.87 14.18 8.87
C GLY A 303 3.56 14.79 7.50
N ASP A 304 3.95 16.03 7.19
CA ASP A 304 3.85 16.55 5.82
C ASP A 304 4.76 15.74 4.88
N ILE A 305 4.43 15.75 3.59
CA ILE A 305 5.05 14.90 2.57
C ILE A 305 5.94 15.75 1.67
N ILE A 306 7.19 15.33 1.48
CA ILE A 306 8.07 15.85 0.44
C ILE A 306 7.90 14.95 -0.78
N ALA A 307 7.46 15.51 -1.90
CA ALA A 307 7.19 14.80 -3.13
C ALA A 307 8.14 15.24 -4.25
N LEU A 308 8.61 14.27 -5.02
CA LEU A 308 9.39 14.47 -6.23
C LEU A 308 8.95 13.46 -7.30
N PRO A 309 9.26 13.66 -8.59
CA PRO A 309 8.86 12.72 -9.64
C PRO A 309 9.24 11.28 -9.30
N GLY A 310 8.24 10.41 -9.19
CA GLY A 310 8.42 8.99 -8.89
C GLY A 310 8.62 8.64 -7.41
N HIS A 311 8.69 9.60 -6.48
CA HIS A 311 9.01 9.31 -5.08
C HIS A 311 8.36 10.25 -4.07
N VAL A 312 8.13 9.75 -2.85
CA VAL A 312 7.58 10.52 -1.72
C VAL A 312 8.30 10.13 -0.42
N MET A 313 8.41 11.09 0.49
CA MET A 313 8.98 10.91 1.83
C MET A 313 8.20 11.74 2.85
N VAL A 314 8.27 11.38 4.12
CA VAL A 314 7.52 12.00 5.22
C VAL A 314 8.46 12.81 6.10
N ILE A 315 8.11 14.05 6.41
CA ILE A 315 8.83 14.85 7.42
C ILE A 315 8.64 14.18 8.78
N SER A 316 9.69 13.63 9.36
CA SER A 316 9.60 12.96 10.66
C SER A 316 10.03 13.87 11.80
N ASP A 317 11.08 14.66 11.62
CA ASP A 317 11.64 15.50 12.66
C ASP A 317 12.10 16.87 12.12
N LEU A 318 11.39 17.93 12.49
CA LEU A 318 11.74 19.28 12.07
C LEU A 318 13.00 19.82 12.77
N ILE A 319 13.26 19.39 14.00
CA ILE A 319 14.37 19.88 14.84
C ILE A 319 15.68 19.26 14.33
N HIS A 320 15.67 17.95 14.09
CA HIS A 320 16.85 17.23 13.59
C HIS A 320 16.91 17.14 12.06
N HIS A 321 15.97 17.80 11.36
CA HIS A 321 15.88 17.84 9.89
C HIS A 321 15.86 16.45 9.23
N LYS A 322 15.03 15.55 9.76
CA LYS A 322 14.90 14.15 9.29
C LYS A 322 13.61 13.88 8.54
N ALA A 323 13.71 12.99 7.57
CA ALA A 323 12.59 12.43 6.82
C ALA A 323 12.61 10.90 6.85
N ILE A 324 11.43 10.28 6.70
CA ILE A 324 11.26 8.83 6.54
C ILE A 324 10.86 8.52 5.11
N GLU A 325 11.51 7.53 4.49
CA GLU A 325 11.20 7.05 3.15
C GLU A 325 11.45 5.54 3.03
N ALA A 326 10.71 4.88 2.13
CA ALA A 326 11.09 3.58 1.61
C ALA A 326 11.87 3.80 0.32
N ARG A 327 13.18 3.50 0.32
CA ARG A 327 14.08 3.87 -0.77
C ARG A 327 14.70 2.66 -1.46
N ASP A 328 14.76 2.75 -2.79
CA ASP A 328 15.27 1.68 -3.66
C ASP A 328 16.73 1.30 -3.40
N TYR A 329 17.13 0.18 -3.98
CA TYR A 329 18.47 -0.37 -3.87
C TYR A 329 19.49 0.39 -4.74
N ASP A 330 19.06 1.01 -5.84
CA ASP A 330 19.92 1.77 -6.75
C ASP A 330 20.47 3.04 -6.08
N ALA A 331 19.76 3.57 -5.08
CA ALA A 331 20.24 4.64 -4.21
C ALA A 331 21.15 4.16 -3.07
N GLY A 332 21.37 2.85 -2.92
CA GLY A 332 22.22 2.24 -1.89
C GLY A 332 21.51 1.94 -0.55
N TYR A 333 20.18 2.08 -0.47
CA TYR A 333 19.42 1.91 0.77
C TYR A 333 18.65 0.59 0.81
N GLY A 334 17.71 0.37 -0.11
CA GLY A 334 16.93 -0.86 -0.22
C GLY A 334 15.98 -1.15 0.95
N LYS A 335 15.55 -0.12 1.70
CA LYS A 335 14.73 -0.27 2.92
C LYS A 335 13.94 0.98 3.29
N ILE A 336 13.03 0.83 4.26
CA ILE A 336 12.49 1.94 5.03
C ILE A 336 13.57 2.41 6.02
N HIS A 337 13.79 3.72 6.05
CA HIS A 337 14.75 4.35 6.96
C HIS A 337 14.32 5.76 7.35
N GLU A 338 14.94 6.30 8.40
CA GLU A 338 14.89 7.71 8.77
C GLU A 338 16.25 8.33 8.44
N VAL A 339 16.26 9.46 7.73
CA VAL A 339 17.47 10.05 7.14
C VAL A 339 17.47 11.57 7.24
N ASP A 340 18.65 12.16 7.51
CA ASP A 340 18.83 13.62 7.52
C ASP A 340 18.72 14.20 6.11
N LEU A 341 18.12 15.39 5.96
CA LEU A 341 17.95 16.08 4.67
C LEU A 341 19.27 16.28 3.92
N ARG A 342 20.38 16.54 4.64
CA ARG A 342 21.72 16.71 4.06
C ARG A 342 22.24 15.49 3.31
N HIS A 343 21.72 14.29 3.61
CA HIS A 343 22.05 13.06 2.91
C HIS A 343 21.06 12.73 1.79
N VAL A 344 19.99 13.53 1.64
CA VAL A 344 18.95 13.35 0.62
C VAL A 344 19.14 14.33 -0.53
N PHE A 345 19.40 15.61 -0.21
CA PHE A 345 19.53 16.69 -1.18
C PHE A 345 20.89 17.37 -1.05
N LYS A 346 21.52 17.65 -2.20
CA LYS A 346 22.75 18.42 -2.25
C LYS A 346 22.49 19.84 -1.77
N ASP A 347 23.38 20.37 -0.93
CA ASP A 347 23.36 21.76 -0.44
C ASP A 347 22.11 22.14 0.38
N ILE A 348 21.38 21.15 0.92
CA ILE A 348 20.21 21.36 1.79
C ILE A 348 20.38 20.55 3.07
N SER A 349 20.69 21.23 4.17
CA SER A 349 20.83 20.66 5.51
C SER A 349 19.61 20.84 6.39
N THR A 350 18.80 21.87 6.14
CA THR A 350 17.64 22.21 6.99
C THR A 350 16.33 22.29 6.21
N TYR A 351 15.21 22.25 6.94
CA TYR A 351 13.89 22.48 6.33
C TYR A 351 13.69 23.92 5.87
N ASP A 352 14.30 24.89 6.54
CA ASP A 352 14.21 26.30 6.16
C ASP A 352 14.95 26.57 4.83
N GLU A 353 16.10 25.93 4.63
CA GLU A 353 16.81 25.92 3.35
C GLU A 353 15.97 25.26 2.26
N LEU A 354 15.40 24.08 2.53
CA LEU A 354 14.50 23.41 1.57
C LEU A 354 13.36 24.34 1.15
N ILE A 355 12.66 24.94 2.11
CA ILE A 355 11.53 25.84 1.85
C ILE A 355 11.97 27.07 1.05
N SER A 356 13.10 27.67 1.42
CA SER A 356 13.64 28.85 0.74
C SER A 356 13.99 28.54 -0.72
N THR A 357 14.64 27.40 -0.96
CA THR A 357 14.99 26.92 -2.30
C THR A 357 13.74 26.62 -3.13
N LEU A 358 12.69 26.05 -2.54
CA LEU A 358 11.40 25.83 -3.23
C LEU A 358 10.67 27.13 -3.56
N LYS A 359 10.69 28.12 -2.66
CA LYS A 359 10.11 29.47 -2.91
C LYS A 359 10.83 30.17 -4.05
N ALA A 360 12.15 30.02 -4.12
CA ALA A 360 12.97 30.50 -5.24
C ALA A 360 12.73 29.72 -6.56
N LYS A 361 11.91 28.67 -6.53
CA LYS A 361 11.66 27.75 -7.67
C LYS A 361 12.93 27.08 -8.20
N THR A 362 13.94 26.96 -7.34
CA THR A 362 15.21 26.33 -7.67
C THR A 362 15.03 24.81 -7.69
N LEU A 363 15.59 24.17 -8.71
CA LEU A 363 15.57 22.72 -8.84
C LEU A 363 16.65 22.09 -7.95
N LEU A 364 16.32 20.98 -7.30
CA LEU A 364 17.23 20.31 -6.38
C LEU A 364 18.05 19.22 -7.05
N THR A 365 19.11 18.77 -6.38
CA THR A 365 19.88 17.59 -6.74
C THR A 365 19.72 16.55 -5.65
N ARG A 366 19.29 15.33 -6.02
CA ARG A 366 19.12 14.20 -5.09
C ARG A 366 20.39 13.38 -5.02
N LEU A 367 20.81 12.99 -3.82
CA LEU A 367 22.03 12.24 -3.55
C LEU A 367 21.74 10.77 -3.23
N LYS A 368 22.59 9.84 -3.68
CA LYS A 368 22.62 8.45 -3.22
C LYS A 368 23.24 8.34 -1.82
N LYS A 369 23.20 7.15 -1.23
CA LYS A 369 23.78 6.87 0.10
C LYS A 369 25.27 7.19 0.20
N ASP A 370 26.03 7.00 -0.89
CA ASP A 370 27.47 7.30 -0.96
C ASP A 370 27.78 8.79 -1.22
N GLY A 371 26.75 9.65 -1.29
CA GLY A 371 26.88 11.07 -1.60
C GLY A 371 26.99 11.38 -3.09
N SER A 372 27.02 10.38 -3.97
CA SER A 372 26.99 10.60 -5.43
C SER A 372 25.62 11.11 -5.88
N VAL A 373 25.58 11.78 -7.05
CA VAL A 373 24.33 12.31 -7.60
C VAL A 373 23.45 11.17 -8.13
N GLN A 374 22.19 11.12 -7.68
CA GLN A 374 21.16 10.22 -8.21
C GLN A 374 20.34 10.91 -9.31
N ASN A 375 19.87 12.13 -9.06
CA ASN A 375 19.06 12.90 -10.00
C ASN A 375 19.44 14.39 -9.91
N GLU A 376 19.58 15.03 -11.06
CA GLU A 376 19.79 16.47 -11.16
C GLU A 376 18.50 17.18 -11.52
N LYS A 377 18.42 18.46 -11.15
CA LYS A 377 17.37 19.39 -11.59
C LYS A 377 15.95 18.85 -11.32
N ILE A 378 15.75 18.24 -10.15
CA ILE A 378 14.44 17.70 -9.76
C ILE A 378 13.53 18.78 -9.19
N LYS A 379 12.28 18.79 -9.66
CA LYS A 379 11.22 19.58 -9.05
C LYS A 379 10.74 18.88 -7.79
N VAL A 380 10.80 19.57 -6.66
CA VAL A 380 10.30 19.07 -5.38
C VAL A 380 9.08 19.88 -4.95
N SER A 381 8.18 19.26 -4.20
CA SER A 381 6.96 19.88 -3.68
C SER A 381 6.70 19.44 -2.24
N LEU A 382 6.16 20.34 -1.43
CA LEU A 382 5.71 20.04 -0.08
C LEU A 382 4.19 19.88 -0.09
N LEU A 383 3.71 18.73 0.36
CA LEU A 383 2.31 18.34 0.33
C LEU A 383 1.80 18.12 1.75
N ARG A 384 0.60 18.60 2.03
CA ARG A 384 -0.05 18.48 3.34
C ARG A 384 -0.74 17.13 3.42
N LEU A 385 -0.36 16.33 4.42
CA LEU A 385 -1.10 15.11 4.77
C LEU A 385 -2.58 15.47 5.03
N PRO A 386 -3.56 14.68 4.56
CA PRO A 386 -4.97 14.97 4.80
C PRO A 386 -5.22 15.14 6.31
N ALA A 387 -5.79 16.26 6.69
CA ALA A 387 -6.33 16.47 8.02
C ALA A 387 -7.78 16.01 8.04
N ILE A 388 -8.24 15.46 9.17
CA ILE A 388 -9.66 15.43 9.53
C ILE A 388 -9.94 16.67 10.36
#